data_AF-A0A959SRY5-F1
#
_entry.id   AF-A0A959SRY5-F1
#
_cell.length_a   1.000
_cell.length_b   1.000
_cell.length_c   1.000
_cell.angle_alpha   90.00
_cell.angle_beta   90.00
_cell.angle_gamma   90.00
#
_symmetry.space_group_name_H-M   'P 1'
#
loop_
_entity.id
_entity.type
_entity.pdbx_description
1 polymer ?
#
loop_
_entity_poly.entity_id
_entity_poly.type
_entity_poly.pdbx_seq_one_letter_code
_entity_poly.pdbx_strand_id
1 'polypeptide(L)'
;MIRKLLLFCLALAATMDLAAQQYKVITIVESIVPMGIGRSRMIESTSTVNVDEATTERTDGKKSDQDDVKRGDLKIDNFKETKLLNFYSGVGINFQNIASNDAMIADKINKLSAEGWNLTFVTSGVESDGGKDDGNGIFITRLYFNKK
;
A
#
# COMPACT_ATOMS: atom_id res chain seq x y z
N MET A 1 21.48 28.34 -37.92
CA MET A 1 21.23 28.33 -36.46
C MET A 1 20.17 27.30 -36.07
N ILE A 2 19.03 27.24 -36.75
CA ILE A 2 17.94 26.25 -36.50
C ILE A 2 18.41 24.79 -36.42
N ARG A 3 19.31 24.35 -37.31
CA ARG A 3 19.81 22.95 -37.31
C ARG A 3 20.63 22.61 -36.06
N LYS A 4 21.39 23.57 -35.53
CA LYS A 4 22.15 23.41 -34.27
C LYS A 4 21.22 23.43 -33.05
N LEU A 5 20.17 24.25 -33.10
CA LEU A 5 19.12 24.27 -32.07
C LEU A 5 18.35 22.96 -32.01
N LEU A 6 17.98 22.38 -33.17
CA LEU A 6 17.32 21.07 -33.24
C LEU A 6 18.20 19.94 -32.69
N LEU A 7 19.48 19.93 -33.05
CA LEU A 7 20.45 18.95 -32.52
C LEU A 7 20.63 19.06 -31.00
N PHE A 8 20.59 20.29 -30.47
CA PHE A 8 20.64 20.54 -29.03
C PHE A 8 19.38 20.03 -28.31
N CYS A 9 18.19 20.31 -28.84
CA CYS A 9 16.93 19.79 -28.29
C CYS A 9 16.87 18.26 -28.34
N LEU A 10 17.39 17.63 -29.39
CA LEU A 10 17.41 16.17 -29.52
C LEU A 10 18.40 15.51 -28.55
N ALA A 11 19.55 16.12 -28.32
CA ALA A 11 20.51 15.67 -27.31
C ALA A 11 19.95 15.80 -25.88
N LEU A 12 19.14 16.83 -25.61
CA LEU A 12 18.46 17.02 -24.33
C LEU A 12 17.31 16.03 -24.10
N ALA A 13 16.62 15.60 -25.16
CA ALA A 13 15.58 14.58 -25.08
C ALA A 13 16.17 13.17 -24.89
N ALA A 14 17.41 12.94 -25.34
CA ALA A 14 18.09 11.64 -25.22
C ALA A 14 18.58 11.32 -23.78
N THR A 15 18.52 12.28 -22.85
CA THR A 15 18.88 12.06 -21.44
C THR A 15 17.67 11.75 -20.55
N MET A 16 16.49 11.50 -21.12
CA MET A 16 15.37 10.97 -20.34
C MET A 16 15.67 9.50 -20.04
N ASP A 17 16.23 9.24 -18.86
CA ASP A 17 16.47 7.87 -18.39
C ASP A 17 15.15 7.10 -18.39
N LEU A 18 15.12 5.99 -19.13
CA LEU A 18 14.07 4.99 -19.08
C LEU A 18 14.26 4.14 -17.82
N ALA A 19 14.16 4.76 -16.64
CA ALA A 19 14.24 4.03 -15.38
C ALA A 19 13.04 3.08 -15.26
N ALA A 20 13.28 1.86 -14.77
CA ALA A 20 12.21 0.91 -14.49
C ALA A 20 11.18 1.55 -13.55
N GLN A 21 9.90 1.38 -13.88
CA GLN A 21 8.80 1.96 -13.14
C GLN A 21 8.81 1.48 -11.68
N GLN A 22 9.04 2.39 -10.73
CA GLN A 22 8.94 2.08 -9.30
C GLN A 22 7.48 2.10 -8.86
N TYR A 23 7.11 1.15 -8.00
CA TYR A 23 5.78 1.04 -7.42
C TYR A 23 5.82 1.15 -5.90
N LYS A 24 4.74 1.68 -5.32
CA LYS A 24 4.51 1.76 -3.88
C LYS A 24 3.06 1.39 -3.59
N VAL A 25 2.85 0.72 -2.46
CA VAL A 25 1.51 0.41 -1.95
C VAL A 25 1.33 1.05 -0.59
N ILE A 26 0.23 1.78 -0.43
CA ILE A 26 -0.27 2.23 0.87
C ILE A 26 -1.47 1.37 1.23
N THR A 27 -1.44 0.75 2.40
CA THR A 27 -2.57 -0.06 2.89
C THR A 27 -3.30 0.70 3.98
N ILE A 28 -4.62 0.82 3.86
CA ILE A 28 -5.51 1.41 4.84
C ILE A 28 -6.33 0.26 5.42
N VAL A 29 -6.31 0.15 6.75
CA VAL A 29 -7.06 -0.83 7.52
C VAL A 29 -8.00 -0.05 8.43
N GLU A 30 -9.30 -0.24 8.26
CA GLU A 30 -10.34 0.43 9.05
C GLU A 30 -11.18 -0.62 9.75
N SER A 31 -11.18 -0.55 11.08
CA SER A 31 -11.83 -1.53 11.93
C SER A 31 -13.28 -1.14 12.19
N ILE A 32 -14.17 -2.11 12.03
CA ILE A 32 -15.59 -2.01 12.39
C ILE A 32 -15.95 -2.81 13.64
N VAL A 33 -14.93 -3.19 14.43
CA VAL A 33 -15.13 -3.87 15.71
C VAL A 33 -16.01 -3.00 16.63
N PRO A 34 -17.11 -3.55 17.18
CA PRO A 34 -18.00 -2.86 18.10
C PRO A 34 -17.28 -2.26 19.30
N MET A 35 -17.92 -1.28 19.93
CA MET A 35 -17.37 -0.52 21.07
C MET A 35 -16.12 0.32 20.74
N GLY A 36 -15.65 0.31 19.49
CA GLY A 36 -14.50 1.10 19.06
C GLY A 36 -13.16 0.57 19.57
N ILE A 37 -13.07 -0.72 19.88
CA ILE A 37 -11.85 -1.38 20.41
C ILE A 37 -10.86 -1.73 19.29
N GLY A 38 -11.26 -1.53 18.03
CA GLY A 38 -10.46 -1.80 16.84
C GLY A 38 -9.13 -1.05 16.72
N ARG A 39 -8.30 -1.46 15.75
CA ARG A 39 -6.99 -0.84 15.45
C ARG A 39 -6.94 -0.35 13.99
N SER A 40 -7.58 0.78 13.71
CA SER A 40 -7.53 1.38 12.37
C SER A 40 -6.18 2.04 12.09
N ARG A 41 -5.53 1.71 10.97
CA ARG A 41 -4.18 2.17 10.61
C ARG A 41 -4.04 2.37 9.11
N MET A 42 -3.24 3.35 8.74
CA MET A 42 -2.62 3.41 7.42
C MET A 42 -1.16 2.96 7.52
N ILE A 43 -0.74 2.07 6.64
CA ILE A 43 0.53 1.36 6.68
C ILE A 43 1.28 1.64 5.38
N GLU A 44 2.56 1.98 5.53
CA GLU A 44 3.52 2.16 4.44
C GLU A 44 4.80 1.38 4.74
N SER A 45 5.17 0.43 3.87
CA SER A 45 6.48 -0.21 3.94
C SER A 45 7.58 0.79 3.57
N THR A 46 8.69 0.75 4.30
CA THR A 46 9.91 1.51 3.99
C THR A 46 11.10 0.62 3.67
N SER A 47 10.93 -0.70 3.73
CA SER A 47 11.97 -1.67 3.40
C SER A 47 11.96 -2.03 1.92
N THR A 48 13.15 -2.21 1.35
CA THR A 48 13.34 -2.93 0.09
C THR A 48 13.26 -4.42 0.38
N VAL A 49 12.48 -5.16 -0.40
CA VAL A 49 12.32 -6.61 -0.26
C VAL A 49 12.66 -7.26 -1.60
N ASN A 50 13.41 -8.35 -1.56
CA ASN A 50 13.64 -9.21 -2.71
C ASN A 50 12.65 -10.37 -2.68
N VAL A 51 11.75 -10.43 -3.66
CA VAL A 51 10.73 -11.50 -3.72
C VAL A 51 11.36 -12.86 -4.05
N ASP A 52 12.51 -12.88 -4.70
CA ASP A 52 13.18 -14.12 -5.12
C ASP A 52 13.69 -14.91 -3.91
N GLU A 53 14.07 -14.24 -2.82
CA GLU A 53 14.45 -14.87 -1.55
C GLU A 53 13.29 -15.62 -0.88
N ALA A 54 12.05 -15.24 -1.21
CA ALA A 54 10.83 -15.88 -0.72
C ALA A 54 10.21 -16.85 -1.73
N THR A 55 10.78 -16.96 -2.93
CA THR A 55 10.24 -17.73 -4.05
C THR A 55 11.03 -19.01 -4.22
N THR A 56 10.34 -20.14 -4.32
CA THR A 56 10.97 -21.43 -4.61
C THR A 56 10.47 -21.97 -5.94
N GLU A 57 11.38 -22.51 -6.72
CA GLU A 57 11.04 -23.21 -7.95
C GLU A 57 10.80 -24.70 -7.65
N ARG A 58 10.00 -25.35 -8.51
CA ARG A 58 9.78 -26.80 -8.43
C ARG A 58 10.51 -27.51 -9.56
N THR A 59 11.36 -28.47 -9.21
CA THR A 59 11.97 -29.38 -10.19
C THR A 59 11.07 -30.60 -10.37
N ASP A 60 10.73 -30.91 -11.63
CA ASP A 60 9.85 -32.02 -12.04
C ASP A 60 8.47 -32.04 -11.37
N GLY A 61 8.02 -30.90 -10.85
CA GLY A 61 6.76 -30.74 -10.11
C GLY A 61 6.71 -31.43 -8.73
N LYS A 62 7.81 -32.05 -8.27
CA LYS A 62 7.83 -32.89 -7.06
C LYS A 62 8.76 -32.40 -5.96
N LYS A 63 9.85 -31.70 -6.30
CA LYS A 63 10.83 -31.20 -5.32
C LYS A 63 10.71 -29.68 -5.19
N SER A 64 10.79 -29.17 -3.97
CA SER A 64 10.66 -27.75 -3.64
C SER A 64 11.37 -27.50 -2.31
N ASP A 65 12.08 -26.38 -2.21
CA ASP A 65 12.74 -25.94 -0.98
C ASP A 65 11.81 -25.04 -0.14
N GLN A 66 10.48 -25.12 -0.36
CA GLN A 66 9.50 -24.26 0.30
C GLN A 66 9.49 -24.42 1.82
N ASP A 67 9.86 -25.60 2.32
CA ASP A 67 9.97 -25.87 3.77
C ASP A 67 11.17 -25.15 4.41
N ASP A 68 12.18 -24.78 3.62
CA ASP A 68 13.36 -24.05 4.09
C ASP A 68 13.09 -22.54 4.20
N VAL A 69 12.08 -22.01 3.51
CA VAL A 69 11.67 -20.60 3.58
C VAL A 69 10.77 -20.37 4.79
N LYS A 70 11.34 -19.81 5.86
CA LYS A 70 10.58 -19.51 7.08
C LYS A 70 9.80 -18.21 6.92
N ARG A 71 8.50 -18.26 7.18
CA ARG A 71 7.62 -17.07 7.20
C ARG A 71 8.10 -15.95 8.14
N GLY A 72 8.83 -16.30 9.19
CA GLY A 72 9.42 -15.33 10.13
C GLY A 72 10.45 -14.42 9.46
N ASP A 73 11.22 -14.97 8.52
CA ASP A 73 12.31 -14.28 7.84
C ASP A 73 11.76 -13.31 6.76
N LEU A 74 10.49 -13.45 6.39
CA LEU A 74 9.79 -12.55 5.45
C LEU A 74 9.26 -11.28 6.11
N LYS A 75 9.32 -11.17 7.44
CA LYS A 75 8.81 -10.00 8.16
C LYS A 75 9.73 -8.81 7.91
N ILE A 76 9.13 -7.66 7.61
CA ILE A 76 9.85 -6.39 7.57
C ILE A 76 9.76 -5.69 8.92
N ASP A 77 10.88 -5.16 9.40
CA ASP A 77 10.91 -4.42 10.67
C ASP A 77 10.62 -2.92 10.48
N ASN A 78 10.94 -2.37 9.31
CA ASN A 78 10.83 -0.93 9.03
C ASN A 78 9.59 -0.59 8.19
N PHE A 79 8.57 -0.06 8.85
CA PHE A 79 7.37 0.48 8.22
C PHE A 79 6.83 1.66 9.01
N LYS A 80 6.06 2.53 8.34
CA LYS A 80 5.34 3.64 8.96
C LYS A 80 3.90 3.24 9.24
N GLU A 81 3.44 3.52 10.44
CA GLU A 81 2.03 3.43 10.81
C GLU A 81 1.47 4.82 11.12
N THR A 82 0.42 5.22 10.39
CA THR A 82 -0.38 6.40 10.72
C THR A 82 -1.67 5.93 11.40
N LYS A 83 -1.97 6.48 12.58
CA LYS A 83 -3.18 6.15 13.32
C LYS A 83 -4.40 6.73 12.60
N LEU A 84 -5.44 5.91 12.46
CA LEU A 84 -6.77 6.30 12.03
C LEU A 84 -7.77 6.04 13.16
N LEU A 85 -8.94 6.67 13.08
CA LEU A 85 -10.03 6.50 14.02
C LEU A 85 -10.88 5.28 13.61
N ASN A 86 -11.46 4.60 14.58
CA ASN A 86 -12.33 3.45 14.32
C ASN A 86 -13.71 3.93 13.83
N PHE A 87 -14.33 3.16 12.93
CA PHE A 87 -15.65 3.50 12.41
C PHE A 87 -16.75 3.32 13.45
N TYR A 88 -16.62 2.35 14.35
CA TYR A 88 -17.62 2.05 15.35
C TYR A 88 -17.24 2.56 16.73
N SER A 89 -18.26 2.85 17.52
CA SER A 89 -18.22 3.17 18.95
C SER A 89 -19.26 2.30 19.68
N GLY A 90 -19.44 2.50 20.98
CA GLY A 90 -20.49 1.82 21.73
C GLY A 90 -21.93 2.21 21.34
N VAL A 91 -22.11 3.30 20.59
CA VAL A 91 -23.42 3.80 20.13
C VAL A 91 -23.67 3.56 18.64
N GLY A 92 -22.73 2.92 17.93
CA GLY A 92 -22.80 2.68 16.50
C GLY A 92 -21.72 3.43 15.70
N ILE A 93 -22.00 3.64 14.42
CA ILE A 93 -21.07 4.26 13.47
C ILE A 93 -20.79 5.73 13.85
N ASN A 94 -19.53 6.11 13.84
CA ASN A 94 -19.07 7.47 14.07
C ASN A 94 -18.64 8.11 12.73
N PHE A 95 -19.54 8.91 12.15
CA PHE A 95 -19.29 9.59 10.87
C PHE A 95 -18.20 10.67 10.94
N GLN A 96 -17.97 11.28 12.09
CA GLN A 96 -16.89 12.25 12.27
C GLN A 96 -15.52 11.57 12.18
N ASN A 97 -15.42 10.34 12.69
CA ASN A 97 -14.22 9.53 12.54
C ASN A 97 -13.94 9.23 11.06
N ILE A 98 -14.99 8.88 10.29
CA ILE A 98 -14.86 8.63 8.84
C ILE A 98 -14.34 9.87 8.12
N ALA A 99 -14.99 11.02 8.30
CA ALA A 99 -14.57 12.27 7.67
C ALA A 99 -13.13 12.69 8.08
N SER A 100 -12.74 12.41 9.32
CA SER A 100 -11.38 12.68 9.80
C SER A 100 -10.36 11.73 9.15
N ASN A 101 -10.69 10.45 8.99
CA ASN A 101 -9.86 9.49 8.27
C ASN A 101 -9.69 9.90 6.80
N ASP A 102 -10.77 10.33 6.14
CA ASP A 102 -10.74 10.81 4.75
C ASP A 102 -9.76 11.98 4.59
N ALA A 103 -9.77 12.94 5.52
CA ALA A 103 -8.82 14.05 5.51
C ALA A 103 -7.36 13.57 5.66
N MET A 104 -7.11 12.59 6.52
CA MET A 104 -5.77 11.99 6.70
C MET A 104 -5.32 11.20 5.47
N ILE A 105 -6.22 10.48 4.82
CA ILE A 105 -5.97 9.74 3.57
C ILE A 105 -5.64 10.72 2.44
N ALA A 106 -6.43 11.79 2.29
CA ALA A 106 -6.20 12.84 1.31
C ALA A 106 -4.83 13.53 1.52
N ASP A 107 -4.47 13.88 2.75
CA ASP A 107 -3.16 14.44 3.07
C ASP A 107 -2.01 13.49 2.66
N LYS A 108 -2.15 12.18 2.92
CA LYS A 108 -1.15 11.19 2.49
C LYS A 108 -1.02 11.14 0.97
N ILE A 109 -2.13 11.10 0.24
CA ILE A 109 -2.15 11.09 -1.23
C ILE A 109 -1.49 12.35 -1.76
N ASN A 110 -1.80 13.52 -1.20
CA ASN A 110 -1.21 14.80 -1.59
C ASN A 110 0.31 14.84 -1.36
N LYS A 111 0.79 14.35 -0.20
CA LYS A 111 2.23 14.23 0.09
C LYS A 111 2.94 13.34 -0.91
N LEU A 112 2.39 12.16 -1.19
CA LEU A 112 2.96 11.26 -2.19
C LEU A 112 2.94 11.88 -3.59
N SER A 113 1.86 12.58 -3.95
CA SER A 113 1.77 13.32 -5.21
C SER A 113 2.84 14.40 -5.34
N ALA A 114 3.08 15.18 -4.27
CA ALA A 114 4.15 16.18 -4.23
C ALA A 114 5.55 15.56 -4.32
N GLU A 115 5.73 14.35 -3.78
CA GLU A 115 6.94 13.54 -3.95
C GLU A 115 7.07 12.94 -5.36
N GLY A 116 6.12 13.16 -6.28
CA GLY A 116 6.16 12.63 -7.65
C GLY A 116 5.60 11.22 -7.81
N TRP A 117 4.88 10.69 -6.81
CA TRP A 117 4.11 9.46 -6.95
C TRP A 117 2.74 9.75 -7.56
N ASN A 118 2.30 8.93 -8.50
CA ASN A 118 1.00 9.01 -9.12
C ASN A 118 0.14 7.84 -8.66
N LEU A 119 -1.06 8.13 -8.14
CA LEU A 119 -2.04 7.10 -7.78
C LEU A 119 -2.61 6.50 -9.07
N THR A 120 -2.44 5.20 -9.27
CA THR A 120 -2.83 4.52 -10.51
C THR A 120 -3.96 3.52 -10.33
N PHE A 121 -4.07 2.92 -9.14
CA PHE A 121 -5.10 1.92 -8.87
C PHE A 121 -5.50 1.93 -7.40
N VAL A 122 -6.79 1.66 -7.15
CA VAL A 122 -7.37 1.53 -5.82
C VAL A 122 -8.19 0.24 -5.80
N THR A 123 -8.00 -0.57 -4.76
CA THR A 123 -8.85 -1.74 -4.52
C THR A 123 -9.20 -1.82 -3.05
N SER A 124 -10.41 -2.28 -2.77
CA SER A 124 -10.92 -2.47 -1.41
C SER A 124 -11.44 -3.88 -1.24
N GLY A 125 -11.15 -4.47 -0.08
CA GLY A 125 -11.71 -5.72 0.38
C GLY A 125 -12.40 -5.51 1.72
N VAL A 126 -13.36 -6.38 2.02
CA VAL A 126 -14.05 -6.40 3.31
C VAL A 126 -14.03 -7.82 3.86
N GLU A 127 -13.63 -7.94 5.11
CA GLU A 127 -13.96 -9.10 5.94
C GLU A 127 -15.20 -8.70 6.74
N SER A 128 -16.34 -9.30 6.38
CA SER A 128 -17.61 -9.07 7.06
C SER A 128 -17.74 -10.01 8.24
N ASP A 129 -18.33 -9.49 9.32
CA ASP A 129 -18.83 -10.27 10.45
C ASP A 129 -19.69 -11.44 9.93
N GLY A 130 -19.26 -12.66 10.28
CA GLY A 130 -19.89 -13.93 9.88
C GLY A 130 -21.18 -14.30 10.62
N GLY A 131 -21.68 -13.48 11.55
CA GLY A 131 -22.91 -13.73 12.30
C GLY A 131 -22.65 -14.09 13.77
N LYS A 132 -23.61 -14.73 14.47
CA LYS A 132 -23.72 -14.81 15.95
C LYS A 132 -22.43 -15.02 16.78
N ASP A 133 -21.41 -15.70 16.26
CA ASP A 133 -20.17 -16.01 16.97
C ASP A 133 -18.96 -15.19 16.47
N ASP A 134 -19.16 -14.36 15.46
CA ASP A 134 -18.23 -13.35 14.98
C ASP A 134 -18.85 -11.97 15.27
N GLY A 135 -18.00 -11.01 15.60
CA GLY A 135 -18.42 -9.63 15.86
C GLY A 135 -17.39 -8.66 15.32
N ASN A 136 -16.46 -9.16 14.52
CA ASN A 136 -15.33 -8.42 14.02
C ASN A 136 -15.49 -8.21 12.53
N GLY A 137 -14.90 -7.13 12.06
CA GLY A 137 -14.80 -6.88 10.65
C GLY A 137 -13.74 -5.84 10.37
N ILE A 138 -13.20 -5.92 9.17
CA ILE A 138 -12.12 -5.07 8.70
C ILE A 138 -12.42 -4.66 7.26
N PHE A 139 -12.32 -3.36 7.00
CA PHE A 139 -12.16 -2.84 5.66
C PHE A 139 -10.67 -2.66 5.38
N ILE A 140 -10.21 -3.22 4.26
CA ILE A 140 -8.85 -3.04 3.78
C ILE A 140 -8.87 -2.37 2.41
N THR A 141 -8.25 -1.20 2.29
CA THR A 141 -8.09 -0.49 1.01
C THR A 141 -6.61 -0.39 0.67
N ARG A 142 -6.23 -0.77 -0.54
CA ARG A 142 -4.87 -0.63 -1.05
C ARG A 142 -4.84 0.42 -2.16
N LEU A 143 -4.00 1.42 -1.95
CA LEU A 143 -3.68 2.47 -2.91
C LEU A 143 -2.35 2.12 -3.58
N TYR A 144 -2.37 1.94 -4.89
CA TYR A 144 -1.20 1.61 -5.69
C TYR A 144 -0.70 2.85 -6.42
N PHE A 145 0.57 3.17 -6.20
CA PHE A 145 1.22 4.31 -6.80
C PHE A 145 2.36 3.83 -7.71
N ASN A 146 2.58 4.56 -8.80
CA ASN A 146 3.80 4.47 -9.59
C ASN A 146 4.56 5.81 -9.54
N LYS A 147 5.88 5.79 -9.62
CA LYS A 147 6.69 7.01 -9.65
C LYS A 147 6.64 7.66 -11.04
N LYS A 148 6.32 8.95 -11.14
CA LYS A 148 6.36 9.67 -12.42
C LYS A 148 7.78 9.77 -12.97
#